data_AF-A0A3M0WVG2-F1
#
_entry.id   AF-A0A3M0WVG2-F1
#
_cell.length_a   1.000
_cell.length_b   1.000
_cell.length_c   1.000
_cell.angle_alpha   90.00
_cell.angle_beta   90.00
_cell.angle_gamma   90.00
#
_symmetry.space_group_name_H-M   'P 1'
#
loop_
_entity.id
_entity.type
_entity.pdbx_description
1 polymer ?
#
loop_
_entity_poly.entity_id
_entity_poly.type
_entity_poly.pdbx_seq_one_letter_code
_entity_poly.pdbx_strand_id
1 'polypeptide(L)'
;MTDIRIRIFDSNIRGPYKLKIEIKSGLDINYLYAKNIADAMQVLAIHFMSNDGIDRVISAWKKAGIVNHRQDYYNKPKLIKTIKQKISEYGVDNVVVAIDTYSKIVNNDGFWFNYRWPLDEFLQRGLQKFIDANAAFNNYAKNEHRNLISAISWMNTDEKK
;
A
#
# COMPACT_ATOMS: atom_id res chain seq x y z
N MET A 1 29.78 -24.72 23.35
CA MET A 1 29.29 -23.36 23.04
C MET A 1 28.19 -23.50 22.01
N THR A 2 26.94 -23.16 22.34
CA THR A 2 25.80 -23.33 21.43
C THR A 2 25.69 -22.09 20.56
N ASP A 3 25.83 -22.26 19.25
CA ASP A 3 25.76 -21.17 18.26
C ASP A 3 24.37 -21.19 17.62
N ILE A 4 23.52 -20.21 17.95
CA ILE A 4 22.19 -20.07 17.36
C ILE A 4 22.31 -19.08 16.20
N ARG A 5 22.21 -19.60 14.97
CA ARG A 5 22.24 -18.78 13.76
C ARG A 5 20.85 -18.70 13.14
N ILE A 6 20.23 -17.52 13.23
CA ILE A 6 18.96 -17.22 12.59
C ILE A 6 19.27 -16.65 11.21
N ARG A 7 18.73 -17.27 10.15
CA ARG A 7 18.80 -16.73 8.78
C ARG A 7 17.40 -16.37 8.31
N ILE A 8 17.21 -15.11 7.99
CA ILE A 8 16.00 -14.63 7.31
C ILE A 8 16.32 -14.64 5.82
N PHE A 9 15.53 -15.37 5.05
CA PHE A 9 15.64 -15.37 3.59
C PHE A 9 14.57 -14.46 3.01
N ASP A 10 14.99 -13.46 2.24
CA ASP A 10 14.10 -12.75 1.33
C ASP A 10 14.00 -13.57 0.03
N SER A 11 12.91 -14.31 -0.11
CA SER A 11 12.51 -14.86 -1.42
C SER A 11 11.51 -13.89 -2.03
N ASN A 12 12.01 -12.89 -2.73
CA ASN A 12 11.17 -11.84 -3.25
C ASN A 12 10.24 -12.37 -4.38
N ILE A 13 9.10 -11.68 -4.50
CA ILE A 13 8.14 -11.62 -5.62
C ILE A 13 7.01 -12.67 -5.63
N ARG A 14 5.83 -12.25 -5.13
CA ARG A 14 4.48 -12.86 -5.26
C ARG A 14 4.19 -14.11 -4.41
N GLY A 15 3.96 -13.92 -3.11
CA GLY A 15 3.31 -14.93 -2.26
C GLY A 15 3.58 -14.68 -0.76
N PRO A 16 2.85 -15.33 0.16
CA PRO A 16 3.07 -15.16 1.59
C PRO A 16 4.51 -15.56 1.95
N TYR A 17 5.16 -14.74 2.79
CA TYR A 17 6.49 -15.01 3.31
C TYR A 17 6.56 -16.41 3.93
N LYS A 18 7.47 -17.26 3.45
CA LYS A 18 7.73 -18.58 4.06
C LYS A 18 8.92 -18.46 5.01
N LEU A 19 8.65 -18.53 6.31
CA LEU A 19 9.69 -18.60 7.33
C LEU A 19 10.14 -20.06 7.49
N LYS A 20 11.40 -20.36 7.13
CA LYS A 20 12.04 -21.65 7.44
C LYS A 20 13.02 -21.43 8.59
N ILE A 21 12.77 -22.08 9.73
CA ILE A 21 13.66 -22.02 10.90
C ILE A 21 14.43 -23.34 10.96
N GLU A 22 15.75 -23.29 10.83
CA GLU A 22 16.64 -24.43 11.08
C GLU A 22 17.42 -24.19 12.37
N ILE A 23 17.20 -25.04 13.37
CA ILE A 23 17.92 -25.00 14.63
C ILE A 23 18.95 -26.13 14.62
N LYS A 24 20.24 -25.80 14.63
CA LYS A 24 21.31 -26.77 14.84
C LYS A 24 21.86 -26.60 16.25
N SER A 25 21.41 -27.44 17.18
CA SER A 25 22.05 -27.58 18.49
C SER A 25 22.56 -29.02 18.67
N GLY A 26 23.72 -29.15 19.31
CA GLY A 26 24.21 -30.45 19.82
C GLY A 26 23.68 -30.78 21.22
N LEU A 27 22.68 -30.03 21.69
CA LEU A 27 22.03 -30.18 23.00
C LEU A 27 20.52 -30.11 22.77
N ASP A 28 19.81 -31.11 23.29
CA ASP A 28 18.35 -31.22 23.28
C ASP A 28 17.74 -29.94 23.88
N ILE A 29 17.31 -29.03 23.02
CA ILE A 29 16.69 -27.78 23.46
C ILE A 29 15.28 -28.18 23.86
N ASN A 30 15.00 -28.12 25.16
CA ASN A 30 13.70 -28.44 25.73
C ASN A 30 12.58 -27.85 24.87
N TYR A 31 11.76 -28.72 24.27
CA TYR A 31 10.73 -28.40 23.27
C TYR A 31 9.84 -27.20 23.66
N LEU A 32 9.61 -27.02 24.97
CA LEU A 32 8.84 -25.94 25.56
C LEU A 32 9.46 -24.54 25.32
N TYR A 33 10.79 -24.42 25.32
CA TYR A 33 11.48 -23.14 25.12
C TYR A 33 11.48 -22.72 23.64
N ALA A 34 11.68 -23.69 22.73
CA ALA A 34 11.59 -23.45 21.29
C ALA A 34 10.17 -23.07 20.85
N LYS A 35 9.14 -23.70 21.44
CA LYS A 35 7.74 -23.38 21.17
C LYS A 35 7.37 -21.96 21.62
N ASN A 36 7.80 -21.54 22.81
CA ASN A 36 7.55 -20.18 23.32
C ASN A 36 8.18 -19.09 22.43
N ILE A 37 9.38 -19.34 21.88
CA ILE A 37 10.01 -18.42 20.93
C ILE A 37 9.23 -18.37 19.62
N ALA A 38 8.80 -19.53 19.09
CA ALA A 38 7.99 -19.58 17.86
C ALA A 38 6.66 -18.84 18.02
N ASP A 39 5.96 -19.05 19.15
CA ASP A 39 4.69 -18.38 19.46
C ASP A 39 4.88 -16.86 19.61
N ALA A 40 5.93 -16.41 20.33
CA ALA A 40 6.27 -14.99 20.46
C ALA A 40 6.63 -14.35 19.10
N MET A 41 7.36 -15.07 18.25
CA MET A 41 7.69 -14.61 16.89
C MET A 41 6.46 -14.57 15.99
N GLN A 42 5.48 -15.47 16.17
CA GLN A 42 4.21 -15.44 15.43
C GLN A 42 3.38 -14.21 15.80
N VAL A 43 3.29 -13.87 17.08
CA VAL A 43 2.61 -12.66 17.57
C VAL A 43 3.32 -11.39 17.08
N LEU A 44 4.65 -11.36 17.13
CA LEU A 44 5.45 -10.24 16.61
C LEU A 44 5.31 -10.10 15.09
N ALA A 45 5.30 -11.22 14.34
CA ALA A 45 5.07 -11.21 12.91
C ALA A 45 3.67 -10.70 12.57
N ILE A 46 2.61 -11.12 13.27
CA ILE A 46 1.26 -10.60 13.10
C ILE A 46 1.22 -9.08 13.38
N HIS A 47 1.89 -8.62 14.45
CA HIS A 47 1.96 -7.20 14.77
C HIS A 47 2.71 -6.38 13.70
N PHE A 48 3.86 -6.88 13.24
CA PHE A 48 4.70 -6.25 12.22
C PHE A 48 4.03 -6.26 10.83
N MET A 49 3.34 -7.35 10.48
CA MET A 49 2.52 -7.48 9.27
C MET A 49 1.28 -6.56 9.31
N SER A 50 0.75 -6.24 10.49
CA SER A 50 -0.39 -5.31 10.63
C SER A 50 -0.01 -3.84 10.41
N ASN A 51 1.26 -3.46 10.57
CA ASN A 51 1.74 -2.09 10.37
C ASN A 51 2.23 -1.82 8.94
N ASP A 52 2.64 -2.85 8.18
CA ASP A 52 3.06 -2.70 6.78
C ASP A 52 2.00 -1.99 5.92
N GLY A 53 0.73 -2.39 6.04
CA GLY A 53 -0.34 -1.78 5.24
C GLY A 53 -0.54 -0.30 5.52
N ILE A 54 -0.43 0.10 6.79
CA ILE A 54 -0.60 1.50 7.22
C ILE A 54 0.58 2.33 6.72
N ASP A 55 1.80 1.82 6.92
CA ASP A 55 3.02 2.49 6.50
C ASP A 55 3.09 2.64 4.99
N ARG A 56 2.60 1.64 4.23
CA ARG A 56 2.47 1.72 2.76
C ARG A 56 1.51 2.82 2.33
N VAL A 57 0.34 2.94 2.96
CA VAL A 57 -0.64 3.99 2.65
C VAL A 57 -0.07 5.38 2.98
N ILE A 58 0.56 5.54 4.14
CA ILE A 58 1.16 6.80 4.56
C ILE A 58 2.33 7.19 3.63
N SER A 59 3.17 6.22 3.27
CA SER A 59 4.30 6.44 2.35
C SER A 59 3.82 6.81 0.95
N ALA A 60 2.79 6.14 0.44
CA ALA A 60 2.16 6.48 -0.84
C ALA A 60 1.62 7.92 -0.81
N TRP A 61 0.92 8.31 0.26
CA TRP A 61 0.39 9.67 0.40
C TRP A 61 1.48 10.74 0.46
N LYS A 62 2.54 10.50 1.25
CA LYS A 62 3.69 11.41 1.34
C LYS A 62 4.37 11.59 -0.01
N LYS A 63 4.58 10.50 -0.75
CA LYS A 63 5.17 10.52 -2.09
C LYS A 63 4.28 11.22 -3.12
N ALA A 64 2.96 11.08 -3.00
CA ALA A 64 1.99 11.71 -3.89
C ALA A 64 2.03 13.25 -3.83
N GLY A 65 2.53 13.82 -2.73
CA GLY A 65 2.76 15.27 -2.62
C GLY A 65 1.51 16.12 -2.76
N ILE A 66 0.32 15.56 -2.48
CA ILE A 66 -0.96 16.26 -2.68
C ILE A 66 -1.15 17.35 -1.65
N VAL A 67 -1.00 16.99 -0.36
CA VAL A 67 -0.98 17.88 0.80
C VAL A 67 0.14 17.40 1.73
N ASN A 68 1.05 18.32 2.09
CA ASN A 68 2.16 18.03 3.00
C ASN A 68 1.71 18.23 4.45
N HIS A 69 1.96 17.23 5.29
CA HIS A 69 1.70 17.30 6.73
C HIS A 69 2.97 17.03 7.53
N ARG A 70 2.98 17.52 8.77
CA ARG A 70 4.00 17.17 9.78
C ARG A 70 3.82 15.72 10.25
N GLN A 71 4.85 15.16 10.87
CA GLN A 71 4.86 13.73 11.25
C GLN A 71 3.76 13.36 12.26
N ASP A 72 3.39 14.28 13.16
CA ASP A 72 2.32 14.11 14.16
C ASP A 72 0.94 13.89 13.54
N TYR A 73 0.68 14.44 12.34
CA TYR A 73 -0.55 14.16 11.59
C TYR A 73 -0.75 12.67 11.34
N TYR A 74 0.32 11.99 10.91
CA TYR A 74 0.31 10.56 10.58
C TYR A 74 0.17 9.66 11.80
N ASN A 75 0.48 10.17 13.00
CA ASN A 75 0.37 9.44 14.25
C ASN A 75 -1.01 9.60 14.92
N LYS A 76 -1.92 10.39 14.35
CA LYS A 76 -3.24 10.64 14.94
C LYS A 76 -4.05 9.34 15.03
N PRO A 77 -4.55 8.93 16.22
CA PRO A 77 -5.30 7.68 16.39
C PRO A 77 -6.52 7.57 15.46
N LYS A 78 -7.22 8.69 15.21
CA LYS A 78 -8.37 8.74 14.31
C LYS A 78 -7.98 8.40 12.86
N LEU A 79 -6.87 8.97 12.37
CA LEU A 79 -6.37 8.70 11.03
C LEU A 79 -5.96 7.22 10.90
N ILE A 80 -5.20 6.70 11.87
CA ILE A 80 -4.78 5.29 11.89
C ILE A 80 -6.00 4.36 11.86
N LYS A 81 -7.04 4.67 12.64
CA LYS A 81 -8.30 3.90 12.62
C LYS A 81 -8.96 3.94 11.24
N THR A 82 -9.03 5.11 10.61
CA THR A 82 -9.58 5.25 9.26
C THR A 82 -8.77 4.46 8.22
N ILE A 83 -7.44 4.52 8.26
CA ILE A 83 -6.57 3.74 7.36
C ILE A 83 -6.83 2.25 7.53
N LYS A 84 -6.82 1.74 8.78
CA LYS A 84 -7.11 0.32 9.08
C LYS A 84 -8.47 -0.12 8.53
N GLN A 85 -9.49 0.70 8.75
CA GLN A 85 -10.83 0.44 8.23
C GLN A 85 -10.82 0.34 6.70
N LYS A 86 -10.21 1.30 6.01
CA LYS A 86 -10.18 1.31 4.53
C LYS A 86 -9.34 0.18 3.95
N ILE A 87 -8.25 -0.20 4.61
CA ILE A 87 -7.48 -1.39 4.24
C ILE A 87 -8.34 -2.65 4.39
N SER A 88 -9.12 -2.77 5.47
CA SER A 88 -10.02 -3.92 5.65
C SER A 88 -11.15 -3.97 4.62
N GLU A 89 -11.65 -2.81 4.18
CA GLU A 89 -12.77 -2.71 3.21
C GLU A 89 -12.31 -2.94 1.77
N TYR A 90 -11.15 -2.41 1.38
CA TYR A 90 -10.71 -2.37 -0.02
C TYR A 90 -9.42 -3.14 -0.31
N GLY A 91 -8.65 -3.50 0.73
CA GLY A 91 -7.28 -4.00 0.59
C GLY A 91 -6.27 -2.86 0.41
N VAL A 92 -5.06 -3.07 0.95
CA VAL A 92 -3.98 -2.06 0.91
C VAL A 92 -3.64 -1.62 -0.51
N ASP A 93 -3.58 -2.55 -1.47
CA ASP A 93 -3.17 -2.26 -2.84
C ASP A 93 -4.17 -1.33 -3.53
N ASN A 94 -5.48 -1.55 -3.34
CA ASN A 94 -6.51 -0.68 -3.90
C ASN A 94 -6.51 0.71 -3.27
N VAL A 95 -6.24 0.82 -1.95
CA VAL A 95 -6.09 2.12 -1.30
C VAL A 95 -4.90 2.89 -1.89
N VAL A 96 -3.77 2.21 -2.11
CA VAL A 96 -2.56 2.81 -2.70
C VAL A 96 -2.81 3.21 -4.16
N VAL A 97 -3.46 2.37 -4.96
CA VAL A 97 -3.86 2.70 -6.34
C VAL A 97 -4.77 3.92 -6.37
N ALA A 98 -5.74 4.01 -5.47
CA ALA A 98 -6.62 5.17 -5.40
C ALA A 98 -5.85 6.47 -5.10
N ILE A 99 -4.85 6.42 -4.20
CA ILE A 99 -3.98 7.56 -3.91
C ILE A 99 -3.17 7.96 -5.15
N ASP A 100 -2.59 7.00 -5.86
CA ASP A 100 -1.79 7.26 -7.06
C ASP A 100 -2.65 7.89 -8.18
N THR A 101 -3.81 7.30 -8.49
CA THR A 101 -4.78 7.83 -9.46
C THR A 101 -5.20 9.25 -9.09
N TYR A 102 -5.55 9.47 -7.82
CA TYR A 102 -5.95 10.77 -7.33
C TYR A 102 -4.83 11.81 -7.51
N SER A 103 -3.59 11.45 -7.16
CA SER A 103 -2.41 12.32 -7.31
C SER A 103 -2.16 12.73 -8.75
N LYS A 104 -2.30 11.78 -9.69
CA LYS A 104 -2.15 12.02 -11.14
C LYS A 104 -3.20 12.98 -11.67
N ILE A 105 -4.40 12.96 -11.12
CA ILE A 105 -5.50 13.84 -11.52
C ILE A 105 -5.28 15.25 -10.96
N VAL A 106 -5.08 15.38 -9.63
CA VAL A 106 -5.02 16.71 -9.00
C VAL A 106 -3.74 17.49 -9.29
N ASN A 107 -2.66 16.80 -9.70
CA ASN A 107 -1.38 17.42 -10.03
C ASN A 107 -1.21 17.68 -11.54
N ASN A 108 -2.23 17.41 -12.38
CA ASN A 108 -2.11 17.52 -13.83
C ASN A 108 -3.21 18.40 -14.43
N ASP A 109 -2.79 19.42 -15.19
CA ASP A 109 -3.68 20.41 -15.80
C ASP A 109 -4.59 19.83 -16.91
N GLY A 110 -4.34 18.61 -17.37
CA GLY A 110 -5.20 17.85 -18.27
C GLY A 110 -6.53 17.40 -17.65
N PHE A 111 -6.68 17.52 -16.34
CA PHE A 111 -7.91 17.19 -15.62
C PHE A 111 -8.59 18.44 -15.07
N TRP A 112 -9.91 18.45 -14.99
CA TRP A 112 -10.66 19.57 -14.43
C TRP A 112 -10.71 19.55 -12.90
N PHE A 113 -10.45 18.40 -12.29
CA PHE A 113 -10.52 18.22 -10.84
C PHE A 113 -9.18 18.54 -10.17
N ASN A 114 -9.17 19.61 -9.36
CA ASN A 114 -7.97 20.12 -8.69
C ASN A 114 -8.12 20.26 -7.17
N TYR A 115 -9.22 19.76 -6.59
CA TYR A 115 -9.46 19.89 -5.16
C TYR A 115 -8.56 18.94 -4.37
N ARG A 116 -7.81 19.47 -3.39
CA ARG A 116 -6.79 18.75 -2.62
C ARG A 116 -7.29 18.42 -1.21
N TRP A 117 -7.79 17.21 -1.03
CA TRP A 117 -8.17 16.68 0.27
C TRP A 117 -6.92 16.30 1.08
N PRO A 118 -6.93 16.49 2.42
CA PRO A 118 -6.02 15.78 3.31
C PRO A 118 -6.33 14.26 3.30
N LEU A 119 -5.38 13.44 3.77
CA LEU A 119 -5.48 11.98 3.67
C LEU A 119 -6.76 11.42 4.31
N ASP A 120 -7.15 11.90 5.48
CA ASP A 120 -8.35 11.47 6.17
C ASP A 120 -9.65 11.77 5.41
N GLU A 121 -9.76 12.95 4.80
CA GLU A 121 -10.91 13.30 3.97
C GLU A 121 -10.93 12.52 2.65
N PHE A 122 -9.76 12.35 2.02
CA PHE A 122 -9.63 11.53 0.82
C PHE A 122 -10.08 10.09 1.09
N LEU A 123 -9.62 9.47 2.18
CA LEU A 123 -9.98 8.11 2.56
C LEU A 123 -11.48 7.93 2.81
N GLN A 124 -12.16 8.98 3.29
CA GLN A 124 -13.60 8.94 3.58
C GLN A 124 -14.47 9.20 2.35
N ARG A 125 -14.06 10.12 1.46
CA ARG A 125 -14.93 10.65 0.40
C ARG A 125 -14.40 10.44 -1.02
N GLY A 126 -13.08 10.44 -1.17
CA GLY A 126 -12.40 10.33 -2.44
C GLY A 126 -12.22 8.88 -2.88
N LEU A 127 -11.81 8.02 -1.94
CA LEU A 127 -11.28 6.68 -2.23
C LEU A 127 -12.05 5.89 -3.30
N GLN A 128 -13.37 5.69 -3.14
CA GLN A 128 -14.18 4.93 -4.10
C GLN A 128 -14.14 5.49 -5.52
N LYS A 129 -13.96 6.80 -5.69
CA LYS A 129 -13.94 7.47 -7.00
C LYS A 129 -12.65 7.26 -7.77
N PHE A 130 -11.58 6.82 -7.11
CA PHE A 130 -10.24 6.73 -7.68
C PHE A 130 -9.65 5.32 -7.68
N ILE A 131 -10.36 4.33 -7.11
CA ILE A 131 -9.94 2.91 -7.16
C ILE A 131 -9.87 2.41 -8.61
N ASP A 132 -10.88 2.70 -9.42
CA ASP A 132 -10.84 2.43 -10.85
C ASP A 132 -10.19 3.60 -11.58
N ALA A 133 -8.91 3.43 -11.92
CA ALA A 133 -8.11 4.45 -12.57
C ALA A 133 -8.69 4.87 -13.94
N ASN A 134 -9.18 3.92 -14.73
CA ASN A 134 -9.71 4.20 -16.06
C ASN A 134 -10.99 5.03 -15.96
N ALA A 135 -11.91 4.62 -15.07
CA ALA A 135 -13.13 5.38 -14.82
C ALA A 135 -12.80 6.79 -14.30
N ALA A 136 -11.86 6.90 -13.35
CA ALA A 136 -11.44 8.18 -12.79
C ALA A 136 -10.87 9.11 -13.87
N PHE A 137 -9.90 8.63 -14.67
CA PHE A 137 -9.30 9.45 -15.72
C PHE A 137 -10.33 9.92 -16.74
N ASN A 138 -11.25 9.04 -17.15
CA ASN A 138 -12.31 9.40 -18.09
C ASN A 138 -13.27 10.45 -17.52
N ASN A 139 -13.65 10.31 -16.24
CA ASN A 139 -14.58 11.21 -15.56
C ASN A 139 -13.97 12.61 -15.34
N TYR A 140 -12.66 12.67 -15.06
CA TYR A 140 -11.99 13.90 -14.67
C TYR A 140 -11.22 14.58 -15.80
N ALA A 141 -11.02 13.93 -16.95
CA ALA A 141 -10.30 14.50 -18.09
C ALA A 141 -11.05 15.72 -18.67
N LYS A 142 -10.30 16.78 -19.01
CA LYS A 142 -10.81 17.85 -19.86
C LYS A 142 -11.00 17.32 -21.29
N ASN A 143 -11.90 17.94 -22.05
CA ASN A 143 -12.25 17.47 -23.41
C ASN A 143 -11.02 17.30 -24.32
N GLU A 144 -10.08 18.25 -24.28
CA GLU A 144 -8.83 18.19 -25.06
C GLU A 144 -7.97 16.98 -24.69
N HIS A 145 -7.83 16.71 -23.39
CA HIS A 145 -7.06 15.57 -22.89
C HIS A 145 -7.75 14.22 -23.14
N ARG A 146 -9.09 14.18 -23.12
CA ARG A 146 -9.87 12.98 -23.48
C ARG A 146 -9.67 12.61 -24.94
N ASN A 147 -9.62 13.60 -25.84
CA ASN A 147 -9.36 13.38 -27.26
C ASN A 147 -7.95 12.82 -27.50
N LEU A 148 -6.95 13.30 -26.77
CA LEU A 148 -5.57 12.79 -26.83
C LEU A 148 -5.45 11.35 -26.32
N ILE A 149 -6.04 11.03 -25.16
CA ILE A 149 -6.05 9.66 -24.62
C ILE A 149 -6.72 8.70 -25.62
N SER A 150 -7.83 9.14 -26.21
CA SER A 150 -8.56 8.36 -27.21
C SER A 150 -7.68 8.10 -28.44
N ALA A 151 -7.04 9.13 -28.99
CA ALA A 151 -6.15 9.03 -30.14
C ALA A 151 -4.95 8.09 -29.88
N ILE A 152 -4.30 8.20 -28.72
CA ILE A 152 -3.18 7.32 -28.33
C ILE A 152 -3.63 5.86 -28.20
N SER A 153 -4.85 5.61 -27.68
CA SER A 153 -5.40 4.26 -27.60
C SER A 153 -5.58 3.64 -28.98
N TRP A 154 -6.09 4.39 -29.96
CA TRP A 154 -6.26 3.93 -31.34
C TRP A 154 -4.92 3.68 -32.05
N MET A 155 -3.93 4.54 -31.83
CA MET A 155 -2.59 4.37 -32.40
C MET A 155 -1.87 3.11 -31.89
N ASN A 156 -1.97 2.79 -30.60
CA ASN A 156 -1.32 1.61 -30.02
C ASN A 156 -1.98 0.27 -30.42
N THR A 157 -3.24 0.30 -30.87
CA THR A 157 -3.93 -0.89 -31.40
C THR A 157 -3.55 -1.20 -32.85
N ASP A 158 -3.10 -0.21 -33.61
CA ASP A 158 -2.75 -0.37 -35.02
C ASP A 158 -1.29 -0.84 -35.22
N GLU A 159 -0.38 -0.56 -34.28
CA GLU A 159 1.01 -1.08 -34.32
C GLU A 159 1.15 -2.57 -33.96
N LYS A 160 0.06 -3.24 -33.55
CA LYS A 160 0.05 -4.68 -33.23
C LYS A 160 -0.50 -5.58 -34.35
N LYS A 161 -0.65 -5.05 -35.57
CA LYS A 161 -0.96 -5.82 -36.78
C LYS A 161 0.27 -5.90 -37.67
#